data_AF-A0AAW9PVZ9-F1
#
_entry.id   AF-A0AAW9PVZ9-F1
#
_cell.length_a   1.000
_cell.length_b   1.000
_cell.length_c   1.000
_cell.angle_alpha   90.00
_cell.angle_beta   90.00
_cell.angle_gamma   90.00
#
_symmetry.space_group_name_H-M   'P 1'
#
loop_
_entity.id
_entity.type
_entity.pdbx_description
1 polymer ?
#
loop_
_entity_poly.entity_id
_entity_poly.type
_entity_poly.pdbx_seq_one_letter_code
_entity_poly.pdbx_strand_id
1 'polypeptide(L)'
;MNRYELANVISQKIQISGYDADRFLRATLNTIIEIVTSKQPVELDGFGTFSMRPQAPRSGTVPATGQPIQIPARWAASFKIDKAFKNLVEAVPIDTEAPTTSNFVAPNITSRNDKPYTFTLEYDDSDTGISAGTIGRDETKPENFDIQVSGPNAYSQKARAITTKSTPNKKGKIVTYAVGAPGGIWDASANGTYEIFLLEGQISDAHGNAIPTGRLGSFLVDIPV
;
A
#
# COMPACT_ATOMS: atom_id res chain seq x y z
N MET A 1 -12.72 -6.40 -6.70
CA MET A 1 -14.14 -6.78 -6.60
C MET A 1 -14.94 -6.06 -7.68
N ASN A 2 -15.05 -6.66 -8.86
CA ASN A 2 -15.99 -6.25 -9.91
C ASN A 2 -17.30 -7.06 -9.80
N ARG A 3 -18.27 -6.78 -10.67
CA ARG A 3 -19.59 -7.45 -10.66
C ARG A 3 -19.51 -8.97 -10.85
N TYR A 4 -18.63 -9.47 -11.73
CA TYR A 4 -18.47 -10.91 -11.96
C TYR A 4 -17.82 -11.59 -10.75
N GLU A 5 -16.82 -10.95 -10.15
CA GLU A 5 -16.21 -11.43 -8.91
C GLU A 5 -17.24 -11.50 -7.77
N LEU A 6 -18.09 -10.48 -7.64
CA LEU A 6 -19.18 -10.48 -6.66
C LEU A 6 -20.20 -11.60 -6.92
N ALA A 7 -20.61 -11.81 -8.18
CA ALA A 7 -21.49 -12.90 -8.55
C ALA A 7 -20.89 -14.29 -8.24
N ASN A 8 -19.59 -14.46 -8.47
CA ASN A 8 -18.87 -15.70 -8.11
C ASN A 8 -18.87 -15.93 -6.59
N VAL A 9 -18.64 -14.89 -5.79
CA VAL A 9 -18.71 -14.99 -4.31
C VAL A 9 -20.12 -15.37 -3.86
N ILE A 10 -21.16 -14.78 -4.46
CA ILE A 10 -22.57 -15.15 -4.18
C ILE A 10 -22.80 -16.61 -4.56
N SER A 11 -22.45 -17.01 -5.78
CA SER A 11 -22.55 -18.38 -6.29
C SER A 11 -21.95 -19.41 -5.32
N GLN A 12 -20.76 -19.14 -4.77
CA GLN A 12 -20.12 -20.00 -3.79
C GLN A 12 -20.88 -20.05 -2.45
N LYS A 13 -21.37 -18.92 -1.95
CA LYS A 13 -22.07 -18.82 -0.66
C LYS A 13 -23.40 -19.56 -0.65
N ILE A 14 -24.16 -19.49 -1.74
CA ILE A 14 -25.50 -20.11 -1.83
C ILE A 14 -25.52 -21.35 -2.74
N GLN A 15 -24.36 -21.80 -3.21
CA GLN A 15 -24.16 -23.02 -4.00
C GLN A 15 -25.01 -23.10 -5.27
N ILE A 16 -25.04 -22.01 -6.05
CA ILE A 16 -25.68 -21.95 -7.37
C ILE A 16 -24.64 -21.76 -8.48
N SER A 17 -25.05 -21.92 -9.74
CA SER A 17 -24.14 -21.65 -10.87
C SER A 17 -23.72 -20.18 -10.90
N GLY A 18 -22.50 -19.90 -11.36
CA GLY A 18 -22.03 -18.51 -11.56
C GLY A 18 -22.92 -17.72 -12.53
N TYR A 19 -23.49 -18.40 -13.52
CA TYR A 19 -24.46 -17.83 -14.45
C TYR A 19 -25.74 -17.38 -13.75
N ASP A 20 -26.33 -18.23 -12.90
CA ASP A 20 -27.55 -17.89 -12.16
C ASP A 20 -27.31 -16.77 -11.15
N ALA A 21 -26.15 -16.77 -10.48
CA ALA A 21 -25.78 -15.69 -9.57
C ALA A 21 -25.60 -14.35 -10.30
N ASP A 22 -24.97 -14.35 -11.47
CA ASP A 22 -24.82 -13.16 -12.33
C ASP A 22 -26.18 -12.64 -12.78
N ARG A 23 -27.05 -13.53 -13.24
CA ARG A 23 -28.42 -13.21 -13.66
C ARG A 23 -29.24 -12.63 -12.51
N PHE A 24 -29.19 -13.26 -11.33
CA PHE A 24 -29.88 -12.78 -10.13
C PHE A 24 -29.41 -11.39 -9.74
N LEU A 25 -28.10 -11.16 -9.64
CA LEU A 25 -27.53 -9.86 -9.28
C LEU A 25 -27.95 -8.77 -10.26
N ARG A 26 -27.95 -9.06 -11.57
CA ARG A 26 -28.44 -8.11 -12.60
C ARG A 26 -29.92 -7.78 -12.41
N ALA A 27 -30.75 -8.80 -12.21
CA ALA A 27 -32.18 -8.62 -12.01
C ALA A 27 -32.43 -7.74 -10.78
N THR A 28 -31.77 -8.01 -9.65
CA THR A 28 -31.88 -7.19 -8.44
C THR A 28 -31.53 -5.72 -8.70
N LEU A 29 -30.38 -5.45 -9.35
CA LEU A 29 -29.95 -4.07 -9.63
C LEU A 29 -30.93 -3.34 -10.56
N ASN A 30 -31.42 -4.02 -11.60
CA ASN A 30 -32.40 -3.43 -12.52
C ASN A 30 -33.72 -3.11 -11.82
N THR A 31 -34.24 -4.04 -10.99
CA THR A 31 -35.47 -3.82 -10.23
C THR A 31 -35.35 -2.65 -9.26
N ILE A 32 -34.19 -2.49 -8.59
CA ILE A 32 -33.95 -1.31 -7.74
C ILE A 32 -34.02 -0.03 -8.58
N ILE A 33 -33.40 0.00 -9.75
CA ILE A 33 -33.43 1.18 -10.64
C ILE A 33 -34.86 1.50 -11.07
N GLU A 34 -35.65 0.50 -11.48
CA GLU A 34 -37.03 0.67 -11.92
C GLU A 34 -37.94 1.24 -10.82
N ILE A 35 -37.85 0.71 -9.59
CA ILE A 35 -38.66 1.18 -8.46
C ILE A 35 -38.24 2.61 -8.06
N VAL A 36 -36.93 2.86 -7.96
CA VAL A 36 -36.40 4.18 -7.57
C VAL A 36 -36.76 5.24 -8.60
N THR A 37 -36.66 4.95 -9.90
CA THR A 37 -37.05 5.87 -10.97
C THR A 37 -38.56 6.13 -11.01
N SER A 38 -39.36 5.21 -10.45
CA SER A 38 -40.80 5.40 -10.19
C SER A 38 -41.09 6.24 -8.94
N LYS A 39 -40.09 6.91 -8.36
CA LYS A 39 -40.17 7.76 -7.16
C LYS A 39 -40.55 7.01 -5.88
N GLN A 40 -40.35 5.69 -5.86
CA GLN A 40 -40.54 4.88 -4.66
C GLN A 40 -39.19 4.49 -4.06
N PRO A 41 -39.00 4.61 -2.74
CA PRO A 41 -37.77 4.13 -2.11
C PRO A 41 -37.73 2.60 -2.10
N VAL A 42 -36.53 2.03 -2.18
CA VAL A 42 -36.29 0.61 -1.93
C VAL A 42 -35.48 0.48 -0.65
N GLU A 43 -36.08 -0.10 0.38
CA GLU A 43 -35.45 -0.37 1.67
C GLU A 43 -34.98 -1.82 1.71
N LEU A 44 -33.70 -2.01 2.02
CA LEU A 44 -33.09 -3.31 2.25
C LEU A 44 -32.57 -3.36 3.68
N ASP A 45 -33.32 -4.05 4.55
CA ASP A 45 -33.03 -4.16 5.97
C ASP A 45 -31.59 -4.64 6.23
N GLY A 46 -30.91 -3.98 7.16
CA GLY A 46 -29.52 -4.27 7.49
C GLY A 46 -28.50 -3.82 6.44
N PHE A 47 -28.92 -3.20 5.33
CA PHE A 47 -28.03 -2.66 4.29
C PHE A 47 -28.25 -1.16 4.08
N GLY A 48 -29.44 -0.76 3.65
CA GLY A 48 -29.74 0.65 3.42
C GLY A 48 -30.93 0.90 2.50
N THR A 49 -31.16 2.17 2.21
CA THR A 49 -32.30 2.66 1.41
C THR A 49 -31.82 3.33 0.14
N PHE A 50 -32.27 2.86 -1.01
CA PHE A 50 -32.14 3.54 -2.28
C PHE A 50 -33.35 4.45 -2.52
N SER A 51 -33.11 5.70 -2.91
CA SER A 51 -34.17 6.67 -3.20
C SER A 51 -33.72 7.75 -4.18
N MET A 52 -34.64 8.58 -4.65
CA MET A 52 -34.32 9.83 -5.35
C MET A 52 -34.58 11.02 -4.44
N ARG A 53 -33.73 12.04 -4.53
CA ARG A 53 -33.93 13.32 -3.84
C ARG A 53 -33.94 14.47 -4.85
N PRO A 54 -34.81 15.48 -4.68
CA PRO A 54 -34.77 16.67 -5.51
C PRO A 54 -33.52 17.49 -5.18
N GLN A 55 -32.83 17.98 -6.20
CA GLN A 55 -31.74 18.94 -6.09
C GLN A 55 -32.21 20.29 -6.66
N ALA A 56 -32.16 21.32 -5.83
CA ALA A 56 -32.44 22.70 -6.22
C ALA A 56 -31.38 23.22 -7.22
N PRO A 57 -31.74 24.16 -8.10
CA PRO A 57 -30.77 24.80 -8.98
C PRO A 57 -29.74 25.57 -8.16
N ARG A 58 -28.49 25.56 -8.60
CA ARG A 58 -27.38 26.23 -7.91
C ARG A 58 -26.30 26.67 -8.90
N SER A 59 -25.54 27.69 -8.53
CA SER A 59 -24.37 28.09 -9.29
C SER A 59 -23.17 27.21 -8.95
N GLY A 60 -22.39 26.86 -9.96
CA GLY A 60 -21.11 26.17 -9.84
C GLY A 60 -20.07 26.80 -10.76
N THR A 61 -18.91 26.18 -10.86
CA THR A 61 -17.81 26.63 -11.71
C THR A 61 -17.30 25.48 -12.57
N VAL A 62 -16.93 25.76 -13.82
CA VAL A 62 -16.25 24.78 -14.68
C VAL A 62 -14.83 24.59 -14.16
N PRO A 63 -14.40 23.38 -13.73
CA PRO A 63 -13.10 23.20 -13.08
C PRO A 63 -11.90 23.65 -13.93
N ALA A 64 -11.98 23.49 -15.25
CA ALA A 64 -10.89 23.82 -16.16
C ALA A 64 -10.74 25.33 -16.43
N THR A 65 -11.83 26.12 -16.36
CA THR A 65 -11.82 27.54 -16.78
C THR A 65 -12.18 28.50 -15.65
N GLY A 66 -12.70 28.00 -14.52
CA GLY A 66 -13.20 28.81 -13.41
C GLY A 66 -14.48 29.58 -13.73
N GLN A 67 -15.01 29.48 -14.97
CA GLN A 67 -16.18 30.26 -15.36
C GLN A 67 -17.44 29.78 -14.62
N PRO A 68 -18.32 30.72 -14.21
CA PRO A 68 -19.56 30.38 -13.54
C PRO A 68 -20.50 29.65 -14.49
N ILE A 69 -21.18 28.62 -13.97
CA ILE A 69 -22.21 27.85 -14.67
C ILE A 69 -23.42 27.69 -13.77
N GLN A 70 -24.62 27.79 -14.34
CA GLN A 70 -25.85 27.47 -13.64
C GLN A 70 -26.14 25.98 -13.78
N ILE A 71 -26.28 25.28 -12.66
CA ILE A 71 -26.65 23.87 -12.61
C ILE A 71 -28.16 23.81 -12.38
N PRO A 72 -28.95 23.26 -13.33
CA PRO A 72 -30.40 23.24 -13.23
C PRO A 72 -30.89 22.29 -12.12
N ALA A 73 -32.16 22.47 -11.74
CA ALA A 73 -32.83 21.54 -10.84
C ALA A 73 -32.90 20.13 -11.46
N ARG A 74 -32.70 19.10 -10.64
CA ARG A 74 -32.75 17.70 -11.11
C ARG A 74 -33.07 16.73 -9.99
N TRP A 75 -33.43 15.51 -10.35
CA TRP A 75 -33.42 14.38 -9.42
C TRP A 75 -32.00 13.83 -9.29
N ALA A 76 -31.60 13.49 -8.06
CA ALA A 76 -30.38 12.76 -7.78
C ALA A 76 -30.70 11.43 -7.10
N ALA A 77 -30.07 10.36 -7.56
CA ALA A 77 -30.07 9.08 -6.84
C ALA A 77 -29.35 9.25 -5.50
N SER A 78 -29.84 8.53 -4.50
CA SER A 78 -29.29 8.55 -3.14
C SER A 78 -29.32 7.15 -2.55
N PHE A 79 -28.27 6.81 -1.80
CA PHE A 79 -28.21 5.64 -0.96
C PHE A 79 -27.97 6.10 0.48
N LYS A 80 -28.85 5.69 1.40
CA LYS A 80 -28.69 5.92 2.84
C LYS A 80 -28.32 4.60 3.50
N ILE A 81 -27.14 4.56 4.12
CA ILE A 81 -26.65 3.36 4.82
C ILE A 81 -27.48 3.14 6.08
N ASP A 82 -27.90 1.89 6.31
CA ASP A 82 -28.60 1.51 7.53
C ASP A 82 -27.68 1.54 8.76
N LYS A 83 -28.24 1.76 9.94
CA LYS A 83 -27.48 1.79 11.20
C LYS A 83 -26.71 0.49 11.45
N ALA A 84 -27.30 -0.66 11.16
CA ALA A 84 -26.63 -1.95 11.38
C ALA A 84 -25.39 -2.08 10.49
N PHE A 85 -25.50 -1.73 9.20
CA PHE A 85 -24.36 -1.75 8.30
C PHE A 85 -23.31 -0.72 8.71
N LYS A 86 -23.71 0.49 9.06
CA LYS A 86 -22.79 1.54 9.55
C LYS A 86 -21.98 1.05 10.75
N ASN A 87 -22.64 0.46 11.75
CA ASN A 87 -21.97 -0.06 12.94
C ASN A 87 -20.99 -1.19 12.60
N LEU A 88 -21.32 -2.08 11.65
CA LEU A 88 -20.40 -3.13 11.21
C LEU A 88 -19.14 -2.55 10.55
N VAL A 89 -19.27 -1.45 9.80
CA VAL A 89 -18.12 -0.76 9.19
C VAL A 89 -17.29 -0.05 10.26
N GLU A 90 -17.92 0.67 11.19
CA GLU A 90 -17.22 1.37 12.28
C GLU A 90 -16.53 0.41 13.27
N ALA A 91 -17.02 -0.83 13.38
CA ALA A 91 -16.39 -1.86 14.21
C ALA A 91 -15.18 -2.52 13.53
N VAL A 92 -14.91 -2.25 12.25
CA VAL A 92 -13.66 -2.70 11.62
C VAL A 92 -12.52 -1.88 12.23
N PRO A 93 -11.56 -2.52 12.94
CA PRO A 93 -10.45 -1.78 13.52
C PRO A 93 -9.66 -1.10 12.41
N ILE A 94 -9.31 0.17 12.64
CA ILE A 94 -8.34 0.87 11.80
C ILE A 94 -6.97 0.41 12.27
N ASP A 95 -6.16 -0.04 11.33
CA ASP A 95 -4.76 -0.31 11.57
C ASP A 95 -4.01 1.00 11.82
N THR A 96 -3.40 1.09 13.00
CA THR A 96 -2.57 2.22 13.41
C THR A 96 -1.17 1.78 13.79
N GLU A 97 -0.85 0.50 13.62
CA GLU A 97 0.43 -0.05 14.04
C GLU A 97 1.43 0.09 12.89
N ALA A 98 2.57 0.72 13.16
CA ALA A 98 3.64 0.77 12.17
C ALA A 98 4.24 -0.63 11.98
N PRO A 99 4.69 -0.97 10.76
CA PRO A 99 5.47 -2.17 10.56
C PRO A 99 6.75 -2.17 11.41
N THR A 100 7.31 -3.36 11.61
CA THR A 100 8.51 -3.59 12.40
C THR A 100 9.63 -4.15 11.52
N THR A 101 10.86 -4.06 12.03
CA THR A 101 12.03 -4.67 11.39
C THR A 101 12.52 -5.85 12.23
N SER A 102 12.91 -6.93 11.56
CA SER A 102 13.41 -8.15 12.17
C SER A 102 14.50 -8.79 11.29
N ASN A 103 15.22 -9.79 11.82
CA ASN A 103 16.15 -10.63 11.05
C ASN A 103 17.14 -9.87 10.13
N PHE A 104 17.77 -8.83 10.67
CA PHE A 104 18.83 -8.09 9.97
C PHE A 104 20.10 -8.93 9.84
N VAL A 105 20.59 -9.12 8.62
CA VAL A 105 21.82 -9.87 8.31
C VAL A 105 22.72 -9.04 7.41
N ALA A 106 23.87 -8.63 7.95
CA ALA A 106 24.87 -7.81 7.27
C ALA A 106 26.27 -8.42 7.49
N PRO A 107 26.77 -9.25 6.56
CA PRO A 107 28.07 -9.91 6.70
C PRO A 107 29.24 -8.92 6.56
N ASN A 108 30.36 -9.20 7.23
CA ASN A 108 31.57 -8.39 7.07
C ASN A 108 32.27 -8.67 5.73
N ILE A 109 33.00 -7.68 5.22
CA ILE A 109 33.84 -7.82 4.02
C ILE A 109 35.29 -8.02 4.48
N THR A 110 35.87 -9.17 4.17
CA THR A 110 37.25 -9.53 4.57
C THR A 110 38.18 -9.81 3.40
N SER A 111 37.73 -9.55 2.17
CA SER A 111 38.50 -9.82 0.95
C SER A 111 38.14 -8.84 -0.14
N ARG A 112 39.16 -8.43 -0.91
CA ARG A 112 39.02 -7.49 -2.01
C ARG A 112 38.04 -8.00 -3.06
N ASN A 113 37.10 -7.16 -3.49
CA ASN A 113 36.16 -7.47 -4.57
C ASN A 113 35.53 -6.20 -5.17
N ASP A 114 34.97 -6.32 -6.37
CA ASP A 114 34.32 -5.26 -7.14
C ASP A 114 32.78 -5.38 -7.14
N LYS A 115 32.23 -6.29 -6.32
CA LYS A 115 30.79 -6.55 -6.27
C LYS A 115 30.10 -5.56 -5.34
N PRO A 116 28.85 -5.16 -5.62
CA PRO A 116 28.04 -4.44 -4.66
C PRO A 116 27.93 -5.24 -3.36
N TYR A 117 28.09 -4.55 -2.23
CA TYR A 117 27.84 -5.14 -0.92
C TYR A 117 26.35 -5.38 -0.73
N THR A 118 25.97 -6.54 -0.21
CA THR A 118 24.56 -6.89 0.02
C THR A 118 24.29 -7.26 1.46
N PHE A 119 23.10 -6.90 1.93
CA PHE A 119 22.57 -7.25 3.24
C PHE A 119 21.07 -7.51 3.14
N THR A 120 20.51 -8.21 4.12
CA THR A 120 19.08 -8.53 4.16
C THR A 120 18.41 -7.98 5.41
N LEU A 121 17.17 -7.55 5.25
CA LEU A 121 16.30 -7.08 6.31
C LEU A 121 14.91 -7.66 6.11
N GLU A 122 14.29 -8.12 7.19
CA GLU A 122 12.89 -8.51 7.20
C GLU A 122 12.05 -7.36 7.77
N TYR A 123 10.98 -7.04 7.05
CA TYR A 123 9.94 -6.12 7.48
C TYR A 123 8.70 -6.94 7.78
N ASP A 124 8.17 -6.81 8.98
CA ASP A 124 6.98 -7.52 9.40
C ASP A 124 5.88 -6.53 9.74
N ASP A 125 4.69 -6.84 9.25
CA ASP A 125 3.47 -6.24 9.72
C ASP A 125 2.44 -7.34 10.01
N SER A 126 1.79 -7.23 11.16
CA SER A 126 0.94 -8.30 11.67
C SER A 126 -0.43 -8.34 11.00
N ASP A 127 -0.82 -7.28 10.30
CA ASP A 127 -2.20 -7.03 9.92
C ASP A 127 -2.40 -6.94 8.38
N THR A 128 -1.85 -5.94 7.70
CA THR A 128 -2.19 -5.46 6.35
C THR A 128 -1.06 -5.64 5.36
N GLY A 129 0.14 -5.82 5.90
CA GLY A 129 1.35 -6.13 5.20
C GLY A 129 2.03 -4.89 4.61
N ILE A 130 3.28 -5.10 4.22
CA ILE A 130 4.14 -4.02 3.72
C ILE A 130 3.67 -3.54 2.34
N SER A 131 3.54 -2.22 2.19
CA SER A 131 3.28 -1.59 0.91
C SER A 131 4.53 -1.70 0.02
N ALA A 132 4.47 -2.60 -0.96
CA ALA A 132 5.64 -2.88 -1.80
C ALA A 132 6.12 -1.68 -2.63
N GLY A 133 5.28 -0.66 -2.83
CA GLY A 133 5.62 0.56 -3.54
C GLY A 133 6.57 1.48 -2.77
N THR A 134 6.69 1.28 -1.45
CA THR A 134 7.54 2.11 -0.59
C THR A 134 8.96 1.54 -0.46
N ILE A 135 9.20 0.32 -0.95
CA ILE A 135 10.53 -0.31 -0.94
C ILE A 135 11.40 0.24 -2.08
N GLY A 136 12.56 0.80 -1.74
CA GLY A 136 13.40 1.57 -2.67
C GLY A 136 14.11 0.77 -3.74
N ARG A 137 13.53 0.68 -4.93
CA ARG A 137 14.08 -0.08 -6.07
C ARG A 137 14.52 0.75 -7.27
N ASP A 138 14.03 1.99 -7.36
CA ASP A 138 14.10 2.80 -8.57
C ASP A 138 14.98 4.04 -8.37
N GLU A 139 16.13 4.06 -9.02
CA GLU A 139 17.11 5.15 -8.92
C GLU A 139 16.61 6.44 -9.58
N THR A 140 15.59 6.34 -10.45
CA THR A 140 14.94 7.50 -11.09
C THR A 140 13.92 8.18 -10.17
N LYS A 141 13.60 7.53 -9.05
CA LYS A 141 12.74 8.02 -7.97
C LYS A 141 13.54 8.09 -6.67
N PRO A 142 14.44 9.06 -6.53
CA PRO A 142 15.31 9.16 -5.36
C PRO A 142 14.54 9.31 -4.04
N GLU A 143 13.27 9.72 -4.11
CA GLU A 143 12.31 9.76 -3.01
C GLU A 143 11.88 8.39 -2.49
N ASN A 144 12.12 7.30 -3.23
CA ASN A 144 11.75 5.95 -2.84
C ASN A 144 12.89 5.21 -2.12
N PHE A 145 14.10 5.76 -2.04
CA PHE A 145 15.16 5.09 -1.30
C PHE A 145 14.91 5.19 0.20
N ASP A 146 14.80 4.01 0.79
CA ASP A 146 14.45 3.73 2.16
C ASP A 146 15.66 3.57 3.07
N ILE A 147 16.81 3.18 2.52
CA ILE A 147 18.00 2.86 3.31
C ILE A 147 19.17 3.76 2.95
N GLN A 148 19.83 4.31 3.97
CA GLN A 148 21.10 5.01 3.85
C GLN A 148 22.22 4.22 4.54
N VAL A 149 23.35 4.11 3.85
CA VAL A 149 24.58 3.51 4.36
C VAL A 149 25.64 4.60 4.48
N SER A 150 26.15 4.79 5.68
CA SER A 150 27.19 5.77 6.00
C SER A 150 28.45 5.04 6.47
N GLY A 151 29.63 5.55 6.16
CA GLY A 151 30.90 4.89 6.50
C GLY A 151 32.08 5.85 6.60
N PRO A 152 33.31 5.33 6.68
CA PRO A 152 34.53 6.12 6.76
C PRO A 152 34.69 7.07 5.55
N ASN A 153 35.56 8.08 5.69
CA ASN A 153 35.91 9.00 4.61
C ASN A 153 34.71 9.73 3.99
N ALA A 154 33.72 10.11 4.82
CA ALA A 154 32.47 10.75 4.40
C ALA A 154 31.64 9.94 3.39
N TYR A 155 31.84 8.62 3.35
CA TYR A 155 31.01 7.75 2.55
C TYR A 155 29.55 7.82 3.02
N SER A 156 28.65 8.12 2.09
CA SER A 156 27.21 8.14 2.32
C SER A 156 26.50 7.80 1.01
N GLN A 157 25.80 6.68 0.96
CA GLN A 157 25.10 6.19 -0.22
C GLN A 157 23.74 5.62 0.16
N LYS A 158 22.76 5.77 -0.74
CA LYS A 158 21.46 5.11 -0.62
C LYS A 158 21.59 3.66 -1.09
N ALA A 159 21.11 2.70 -0.31
CA ALA A 159 21.11 1.30 -0.71
C ALA A 159 19.88 1.00 -1.57
N ARG A 160 20.06 0.19 -2.61
CA ARG A 160 18.99 -0.19 -3.53
C ARG A 160 18.46 -1.56 -3.19
N ALA A 161 17.14 -1.72 -3.07
CA ALA A 161 16.51 -3.03 -2.97
C ALA A 161 16.66 -3.78 -4.30
N ILE A 162 17.35 -4.92 -4.28
CA ILE A 162 17.60 -5.77 -5.44
C ILE A 162 16.65 -6.97 -5.51
N THR A 163 16.25 -7.52 -4.36
CA THR A 163 15.26 -8.60 -4.30
C THR A 163 14.29 -8.37 -3.15
N THR A 164 13.05 -8.80 -3.35
CA THR A 164 12.05 -8.82 -2.28
C THR A 164 11.25 -10.10 -2.36
N LYS A 165 11.15 -10.79 -1.24
CA LYS A 165 10.37 -12.02 -1.07
C LYS A 165 9.32 -11.79 0.01
N SER A 166 8.17 -12.44 -0.10
CA SER A 166 7.23 -12.46 1.03
C SER A 166 7.75 -13.39 2.12
N THR A 167 7.52 -13.02 3.37
CA THR A 167 7.76 -13.92 4.51
C THR A 167 6.76 -15.09 4.49
N PRO A 168 6.98 -16.17 5.28
CA PRO A 168 6.07 -17.32 5.30
C PRO A 168 4.62 -16.96 5.68
N ASN A 169 4.42 -15.95 6.53
CA ASN A 169 3.09 -15.43 6.90
C ASN A 169 2.41 -14.60 5.79
N LYS A 170 3.15 -14.30 4.70
CA LYS A 170 2.76 -13.47 3.55
C LYS A 170 2.46 -12.00 3.83
N LYS A 171 2.52 -11.56 5.08
CA LYS A 171 2.30 -10.18 5.51
C LYS A 171 3.60 -9.38 5.60
N GLY A 172 4.71 -10.04 5.89
CA GLY A 172 6.04 -9.43 5.87
C GLY A 172 6.75 -9.49 4.50
N LYS A 173 7.88 -8.79 4.41
CA LYS A 173 8.80 -8.77 3.27
C LYS A 173 10.24 -8.98 3.72
N ILE A 174 10.94 -9.91 3.07
CA ILE A 174 12.38 -10.06 3.17
C ILE A 174 12.99 -9.32 1.99
N VAL A 175 13.77 -8.28 2.27
CA VAL A 175 14.39 -7.42 1.25
C VAL A 175 15.90 -7.59 1.29
N THR A 176 16.49 -7.82 0.11
CA THR A 176 17.94 -7.74 -0.07
C THR A 176 18.28 -6.40 -0.67
N TYR A 177 19.14 -5.66 0.02
CA TYR A 177 19.67 -4.37 -0.42
C TYR A 177 21.07 -4.53 -0.98
N ALA A 178 21.47 -3.61 -1.85
CA ALA A 178 22.81 -3.51 -2.41
C ALA A 178 23.34 -2.07 -2.33
N VAL A 179 24.63 -1.93 -2.05
CA VAL A 179 25.33 -0.64 -2.07
C VAL A 179 26.72 -0.79 -2.68
N GLY A 180 27.15 0.18 -3.48
CA GLY A 180 28.46 0.18 -4.14
C GLY A 180 29.59 0.61 -3.21
N ALA A 181 30.80 0.07 -3.39
CA ALA A 181 31.97 0.44 -2.59
C ALA A 181 32.39 1.92 -2.77
N PRO A 182 33.06 2.55 -1.80
CA PRO A 182 33.78 3.79 -2.03
C PRO A 182 34.77 3.63 -3.20
N GLY A 183 34.71 4.49 -4.21
CA GLY A 183 35.59 4.39 -5.38
C GLY A 183 35.34 3.18 -6.30
N GLY A 184 34.27 2.40 -6.07
CA GLY A 184 33.83 1.30 -6.94
C GLY A 184 34.45 -0.07 -6.65
N ILE A 185 35.41 -0.19 -5.73
CA ILE A 185 36.03 -1.47 -5.32
C ILE A 185 36.11 -1.51 -3.79
N TRP A 186 35.75 -2.64 -3.19
CA TRP A 186 36.04 -2.89 -1.78
C TRP A 186 37.51 -3.34 -1.66
N ASP A 187 38.37 -2.45 -1.18
CA ASP A 187 39.78 -2.73 -0.89
C ASP A 187 40.17 -2.14 0.48
N ALA A 188 41.45 -2.25 0.85
CA ALA A 188 41.94 -1.78 2.15
C ALA A 188 41.68 -0.27 2.41
N SER A 189 41.48 0.55 1.37
CA SER A 189 41.13 1.97 1.52
C SER A 189 39.68 2.17 2.00
N ALA A 190 38.83 1.15 1.84
CA ALA A 190 37.45 1.13 2.30
C ALA A 190 37.31 0.51 3.71
N ASN A 191 38.41 0.20 4.41
CA ASN A 191 38.35 -0.41 5.74
C ASN A 191 37.66 0.50 6.77
N GLY A 192 36.83 -0.10 7.63
CA GLY A 192 36.14 0.56 8.73
C GLY A 192 34.68 0.12 8.86
N THR A 193 33.96 0.77 9.78
CA THR A 193 32.58 0.43 10.11
C THR A 193 31.60 1.23 9.26
N TYR A 194 30.66 0.52 8.65
CA TYR A 194 29.58 1.09 7.87
C TYR A 194 28.27 0.91 8.64
N GLU A 195 27.54 1.99 8.84
CA GLU A 195 26.26 2.03 9.53
C GLU A 195 25.11 2.09 8.55
N ILE A 196 24.05 1.34 8.84
CA ILE A 196 22.86 1.21 8.01
C ILE A 196 21.68 1.83 8.74
N PHE A 197 21.01 2.79 8.10
CA PHE A 197 19.91 3.56 8.64
C PHE A 197 18.68 3.45 7.74
N LEU A 198 17.52 3.29 8.37
CA LEU A 198 16.22 3.49 7.73
C LEU A 198 15.91 4.98 7.68
N LEU A 199 15.50 5.48 6.52
CA LEU A 199 15.11 6.86 6.29
C LEU A 199 13.63 7.08 6.66
N GLU A 200 13.32 8.32 7.05
CA GLU A 200 12.00 8.68 7.58
C GLU A 200 10.88 8.53 6.55
N GLY A 201 9.79 7.87 6.94
CA GLY A 201 8.57 7.78 6.16
C GLY A 201 8.66 6.90 4.91
N GLN A 202 9.73 6.12 4.76
CA GLN A 202 10.03 5.40 3.54
C GLN A 202 9.46 3.99 3.46
N ILE A 203 9.29 3.26 4.58
CA ILE A 203 8.64 1.94 4.57
C ILE A 203 7.34 2.03 5.34
N SER A 204 6.22 1.74 4.69
CA SER A 204 4.90 1.76 5.31
C SER A 204 4.06 0.53 4.96
N ASP A 205 2.99 0.32 5.72
CA ASP A 205 1.90 -0.58 5.35
C ASP A 205 0.94 0.06 4.32
N ALA A 206 -0.17 -0.64 4.05
CA ALA A 206 -1.23 -0.21 3.13
C ALA A 206 -2.12 0.92 3.69
N HIS A 207 -2.09 1.17 4.99
CA HIS A 207 -2.81 2.25 5.68
C HIS A 207 -1.97 3.51 5.88
N GLY A 208 -0.68 3.45 5.55
CA GLY A 208 0.26 4.56 5.63
C GLY A 208 0.98 4.67 6.97
N ASN A 209 0.88 3.68 7.87
CA ASN A 209 1.70 3.69 9.07
C ASN A 209 3.14 3.34 8.66
N ALA A 210 4.07 4.24 8.95
CA ALA A 210 5.46 4.13 8.51
C ALA A 210 6.36 3.67 9.66
N ILE A 211 7.35 2.83 9.33
CA ILE A 211 8.40 2.47 10.26
C ILE A 211 9.16 3.75 10.66
N PRO A 212 9.39 4.00 11.96
CA PRO A 212 10.20 5.12 12.40
C PRO A 212 11.62 5.08 11.81
N THR A 213 12.16 6.25 11.47
CA THR A 213 13.57 6.39 11.08
C THR A 213 14.49 5.91 12.21
N GLY A 214 15.61 5.29 11.87
CA GLY A 214 16.51 4.77 12.89
C GLY A 214 17.66 3.92 12.37
N ARG A 215 18.61 3.64 13.27
CA ARG A 215 19.74 2.74 13.02
C ARG A 215 19.26 1.30 12.98
N LEU A 216 19.51 0.61 11.88
CA LEU A 216 19.16 -0.80 11.69
C LEU A 216 20.30 -1.73 12.09
N GLY A 217 21.55 -1.33 11.82
CA GLY A 217 22.73 -2.13 12.13
C GLY A 217 23.98 -1.61 11.45
N SER A 218 24.99 -2.47 11.33
CA SER A 218 26.28 -2.13 10.73
C SER A 218 26.99 -3.36 10.19
N PHE A 219 27.96 -3.15 9.31
CA PHE A 219 28.94 -4.16 8.88
C PHE A 219 30.36 -3.59 8.95
N LEU A 220 31.35 -4.48 9.05
CA LEU A 220 32.76 -4.13 9.05
C LEU A 220 33.40 -4.48 7.71
N VAL A 221 34.23 -3.58 7.20
CA VAL A 221 35.18 -3.86 6.12
C VAL A 221 36.58 -3.94 6.74
N ASP A 222 37.20 -5.11 6.62
CA ASP A 222 38.52 -5.42 7.18
C ASP A 222 39.32 -6.27 6.18
N ILE A 223 39.89 -5.59 5.19
CA ILE A 223 40.66 -6.21 4.11
C ILE A 223 42.15 -6.02 4.42
N PRO A 224 42.96 -7.11 4.48
CA PRO A 224 44.39 -7.02 4.67
C PRO A 224 45.06 -6.17 3.57
N VAL A 225 46.06 -5.38 3.98
CA VAL A 225 46.86 -4.48 3.11
C VAL A 225 47.90 -5.25 2.32
#